data_AF-A0A098G3I2-F1
#
_entry.id   AF-A0A098G3I2-F1
#
_cell.length_a   1.000
_cell.length_b   1.000
_cell.length_c   1.000
_cell.angle_alpha   90.00
_cell.angle_beta   90.00
_cell.angle_gamma   90.00
#
_symmetry.space_group_name_H-M   'P 1'
#
loop_
_entity.id
_entity.type
_entity.pdbx_description
1 polymer ?
#
loop_
_entity_poly.entity_id
_entity_poly.type
_entity_poly.pdbx_seq_one_letter_code
_entity_poly.pdbx_strand_id
1 'polypeptide(L)'
;MNRFITLFLLFFVNQVFALDLELTQGINSALPIAINSFGSDAGAQEIAHVIENDLTLSGQFKIISGPDSANAQSPVSTLRQLGADSVVTGKVNRIGNRYEVSYKLADAVANGNTLLTKTYQINSNEIRALAHHISDEVYQKLTGERGIFSTRIAYISVQRTPQRTRYSLEVADADGHNPQSLLVSPEPIMSPSWSPNGKEISYVSFEKKRAQIFTVSVESGQRRLITSFPGINGAPAWSPDGRHLAVVLSKSGTPKIYNVDITNGSMKQLTFGDAIDTEPRFSPDGQSLLFTSGRGGSPQIYRLSLADGQITRLTFEGNYNARASYTPDMKNIIMLHREDRQFNIGLQSVSGGPVSNLTFSGRDESPSVAPNSRLVLYATHYQDRGVLGIVSIDGRIRIRLPAREGDVQEPAWSPYLG
;
A
#
# COMPACT_ATOMS: atom_id res chain seq x y z
N MET A 1 3.02 56.37 -30.81
CA MET A 1 2.74 54.94 -31.08
C MET A 1 3.59 54.13 -30.08
N ASN A 2 3.09 53.94 -28.85
CA ASN A 2 3.83 53.22 -27.80
C ASN A 2 3.11 51.91 -27.50
N ARG A 3 3.78 50.78 -27.78
CA ARG A 3 3.32 49.44 -27.43
C ARG A 3 3.88 49.06 -26.07
N PHE A 4 3.01 48.86 -25.08
CA PHE A 4 3.34 48.19 -23.83
C PHE A 4 3.38 46.68 -24.09
N ILE A 5 4.49 46.03 -23.73
CA ILE A 5 4.63 44.57 -23.70
C ILE A 5 4.39 44.16 -22.24
N THR A 6 3.30 43.44 -21.99
CA THR A 6 3.02 42.84 -20.68
C THR A 6 3.71 41.48 -20.60
N LEU A 7 4.71 41.37 -19.73
CA LEU A 7 5.42 40.12 -19.44
C LEU A 7 4.58 39.28 -18.47
N PHE A 8 4.10 38.12 -18.91
CA PHE A 8 3.35 37.18 -18.07
C PHE A 8 4.33 36.30 -17.30
N LEU A 9 4.48 36.55 -16.00
CA LEU A 9 5.30 35.71 -15.11
C LEU A 9 4.46 34.48 -14.69
N LEU A 10 4.79 33.30 -15.22
CA LEU A 10 4.24 32.03 -14.77
C LEU A 10 4.91 31.63 -13.45
N PHE A 11 4.23 31.83 -12.33
CA PHE A 11 4.62 31.24 -11.06
C PHE A 11 4.25 29.75 -11.06
N PHE A 12 5.26 28.88 -11.12
CA PHE A 12 5.09 27.46 -10.76
C PHE A 12 4.95 27.39 -9.24
N VAL A 13 3.72 27.27 -8.74
CA VAL A 13 3.47 26.93 -7.34
C VAL A 13 3.76 25.44 -7.19
N ASN A 14 4.89 25.09 -6.58
CA ASN A 14 5.10 23.73 -6.09
C ASN A 14 4.09 23.49 -4.95
N GLN A 15 3.07 22.68 -5.21
CA GLN A 15 2.18 22.19 -4.15
C GLN A 15 3.02 21.29 -3.24
N VAL A 16 3.29 21.76 -2.02
CA VAL A 16 3.88 20.93 -0.97
C VAL A 16 2.77 20.04 -0.44
N PHE A 17 2.79 18.77 -0.83
CA PHE A 17 1.90 17.76 -0.28
C PHE A 17 2.37 17.42 1.12
N ALA A 18 1.70 17.95 2.13
CA ALA A 18 1.97 17.60 3.52
C ALA A 18 1.27 16.28 3.86
N LEU A 19 2.06 15.30 4.29
CA LEU A 19 1.56 14.08 4.92
C LEU A 19 0.98 14.46 6.29
N ASP A 20 -0.27 14.05 6.55
CA ASP A 20 -0.90 14.28 7.86
C ASP A 20 -0.70 13.02 8.72
N LEU A 21 0.39 13.04 9.50
CA LEU A 21 0.75 11.97 10.43
C LEU A 21 0.11 12.23 11.80
N GLU A 22 -0.80 11.34 12.20
CA GLU A 22 -1.40 11.35 13.53
C GLU A 22 -0.74 10.24 14.37
N LEU A 23 0.12 10.66 15.30
CA LEU A 23 0.64 9.78 16.35
C LEU A 23 -0.40 9.70 17.46
N THR A 24 -1.17 8.60 17.48
CA THR A 24 -2.26 8.44 18.46
C THR A 24 -1.73 8.18 19.89
N GLN A 25 -0.50 7.67 20.01
CA GLN A 25 0.24 7.54 21.28
C GLN A 25 1.75 7.67 21.03
N GLY A 26 2.47 8.25 22.00
CA GLY A 26 3.94 8.31 21.96
C GLY A 26 4.53 6.90 21.87
N ILE A 27 5.33 6.65 20.84
CA ILE A 27 6.00 5.36 20.64
C ILE A 27 7.20 5.34 21.59
N ASN A 28 6.96 5.02 22.87
CA ASN A 28 8.00 4.95 23.90
C ASN A 28 9.11 3.91 23.59
N SER A 29 8.95 3.10 22.52
CA SER A 29 9.89 2.10 22.04
C SER A 29 10.50 2.41 20.66
N ALA A 30 10.28 3.60 20.09
CA ALA A 30 10.83 3.94 18.78
C ALA A 30 12.36 4.06 18.84
N LEU A 31 13.04 3.46 17.87
CA LEU A 31 14.50 3.47 17.76
C LEU A 31 15.01 4.87 17.36
N PRO A 32 15.80 5.55 18.21
CA PRO A 32 16.35 6.86 17.88
C PRO A 32 17.38 6.78 16.75
N ILE A 33 17.15 7.48 15.65
CA ILE A 33 18.04 7.50 14.48
C ILE A 33 18.23 8.91 13.95
N ALA A 34 19.46 9.26 13.58
CA ALA A 34 19.75 10.50 12.87
C ALA A 34 20.06 10.23 11.39
N ILE A 35 19.47 11.04 10.51
CA ILE A 35 19.80 11.07 9.08
C ILE A 35 20.73 12.26 8.84
N ASN A 36 22.02 11.96 8.71
CA ASN A 36 23.05 12.96 8.49
C ASN A 36 23.08 13.37 7.01
N SER A 37 23.69 14.53 6.72
CA SER A 37 23.73 15.08 5.36
C SER A 37 24.37 14.11 4.34
N PHE A 38 23.72 13.97 3.19
CA PHE A 38 24.22 13.25 2.02
C PHE A 38 25.02 14.17 1.07
N GLY A 39 25.02 15.48 1.33
CA GLY A 39 25.51 16.52 0.42
C GLY A 39 24.50 17.67 0.30
N SER A 40 24.87 18.72 -0.44
CA SER A 40 24.08 19.94 -0.58
C SER A 40 23.32 20.06 -1.91
N ASP A 41 23.57 19.16 -2.86
CA ASP A 41 22.83 19.16 -4.13
C ASP A 41 21.41 18.62 -3.95
N ALA A 42 20.54 18.90 -4.92
CA ALA A 42 19.12 18.54 -4.85
C ALA A 42 18.91 17.01 -4.71
N GLY A 43 19.75 16.18 -5.34
CA GLY A 43 19.66 14.73 -5.23
C GLY A 43 20.05 14.23 -3.85
N ALA A 44 21.08 14.81 -3.26
CA ALA A 44 21.48 14.52 -1.88
C ALA A 44 20.40 14.89 -0.86
N GLN A 45 19.79 16.07 -1.01
CA GLN A 45 18.70 16.52 -0.14
C GLN A 45 17.46 15.65 -0.30
N GLU A 46 17.13 15.24 -1.53
CA GLU A 46 16.01 14.32 -1.79
C GLU A 46 16.23 12.96 -1.13
N ILE A 47 17.43 12.36 -1.23
CA ILE A 47 17.72 11.07 -0.59
C ILE A 47 17.55 11.16 0.93
N ALA A 48 18.14 12.17 1.57
CA ALA A 48 18.04 12.32 3.02
C ALA A 48 16.58 12.50 3.46
N HIS A 49 15.81 13.34 2.75
CA HIS A 49 14.40 13.59 3.06
C HIS A 49 13.53 12.35 2.86
N VAL A 50 13.75 11.57 1.81
CA VAL A 50 13.00 10.32 1.57
C VAL A 50 13.30 9.29 2.65
N ILE A 51 14.58 9.11 3.03
CA ILE A 51 14.95 8.19 4.11
C ILE A 51 14.31 8.62 5.44
N GLU A 52 14.34 9.91 5.76
CA GLU A 52 13.70 10.44 6.96
C GLU A 52 12.19 10.17 6.97
N ASN A 53 11.51 10.44 5.85
CA ASN A 53 10.08 10.19 5.71
C ASN A 53 9.75 8.71 5.83
N ASP A 54 10.47 7.83 5.14
CA ASP A 54 10.26 6.37 5.19
C ASP A 54 10.35 5.83 6.62
N LEU A 55 11.44 6.15 7.31
CA LEU A 55 11.65 5.66 8.67
C LEU A 55 10.62 6.24 9.65
N THR A 56 10.20 7.49 9.45
CA THR A 56 9.10 8.10 10.21
C THR A 56 7.76 7.40 9.94
N LEU A 57 7.43 7.15 8.66
CA LEU A 57 6.21 6.47 8.22
C LEU A 57 6.07 5.06 8.81
N SER A 58 7.20 4.39 9.05
CA SER A 58 7.19 3.07 9.68
C SER A 58 6.74 3.09 11.14
N GLY A 59 6.85 4.26 11.79
CA GLY A 59 6.71 4.52 13.22
C GLY A 59 7.56 3.62 14.13
N GLN A 60 8.55 2.91 13.60
CA GLN A 60 9.52 2.17 14.40
C GLN A 60 10.70 3.07 14.82
N PHE A 61 10.81 4.26 14.23
CA PHE A 61 11.94 5.15 14.40
C PHE A 61 11.51 6.52 14.92
N LYS A 62 12.37 7.11 15.74
CA LYS A 62 12.30 8.51 16.15
C LYS A 62 13.46 9.24 15.50
N ILE A 63 13.15 10.19 14.63
CA ILE A 63 14.18 11.01 13.97
C ILE A 63 14.81 11.97 14.97
N ILE A 64 16.14 11.96 15.03
CA ILE A 64 16.96 12.88 15.80
C ILE A 64 17.58 13.88 14.83
N SER A 65 17.13 15.13 14.90
CA SER A 65 17.68 16.21 14.09
C SER A 65 19.09 16.56 14.54
N GLY A 66 19.98 16.76 13.57
CA GLY A 66 21.32 17.31 13.82
C GLY A 66 21.28 18.82 14.12
N PRO A 67 22.44 19.42 14.45
CA PRO A 67 22.60 20.87 14.49
C PRO A 67 22.18 21.51 13.16
N ASP A 68 21.63 22.73 13.19
CA ASP A 68 20.94 23.47 12.09
C ASP A 68 21.70 23.65 10.74
N SER A 69 22.86 23.04 10.55
CA SER A 69 23.55 22.98 9.26
C SER A 69 23.07 21.79 8.42
N ALA A 70 21.97 21.96 7.68
CA ALA A 70 21.42 20.94 6.76
C ALA A 70 22.46 20.36 5.75
N ASN A 71 23.54 21.11 5.49
CA ASN A 71 24.52 20.80 4.45
C ASN A 71 25.86 20.26 4.98
N ALA A 72 26.05 20.13 6.30
CA ALA A 72 27.31 19.64 6.87
C ALA A 72 27.08 18.37 7.68
N GLN A 73 27.97 17.39 7.49
CA GLN A 73 27.94 16.17 8.29
C GLN A 73 28.35 16.48 9.73
N SER A 74 27.49 16.12 10.67
CA SER A 74 27.84 16.18 12.09
C SER A 74 28.58 14.91 12.53
N PRO A 75 29.57 15.01 13.42
CA PRO A 75 30.20 13.83 14.02
C PRO A 75 29.17 12.93 14.67
N VAL A 76 29.35 11.61 14.56
CA VAL A 76 28.44 10.61 15.18
C VAL A 76 28.35 10.81 16.70
N SER A 77 29.44 11.22 17.35
CA SER A 77 29.45 11.56 18.78
C SER A 77 28.51 12.71 19.15
N THR A 78 28.41 13.73 18.29
CA THR A 78 27.50 14.87 18.50
C THR A 78 26.04 14.41 18.37
N LEU A 79 25.72 13.63 17.34
CA LEU A 79 24.36 13.10 17.15
C LEU A 79 23.96 12.13 18.27
N ARG A 80 24.91 11.36 18.79
CA ARG A 80 24.71 10.53 20.00
C ARG A 80 24.35 11.38 21.22
N GLN A 81 25.04 12.51 21.43
CA GLN A 81 24.73 13.43 22.53
C GLN A 81 23.33 14.04 22.41
N LEU A 82 22.81 14.17 21.18
CA LEU A 82 21.43 14.57 20.90
C LEU A 82 20.42 13.42 21.02
N GLY A 83 20.88 12.20 21.34
CA GLY A 83 20.05 11.04 21.63
C GLY A 83 19.87 10.05 20.49
N ALA A 84 20.69 10.11 19.43
CA ALA A 84 20.67 9.11 18.36
C ALA A 84 21.42 7.83 18.80
N ASP A 85 20.78 6.67 18.62
CA ASP A 85 21.42 5.36 18.82
C ASP A 85 22.06 4.85 17.54
N SER A 86 21.53 5.27 16.39
CA SER A 86 22.06 4.96 15.07
C SER A 86 22.16 6.22 14.21
N VAL A 87 23.13 6.24 13.28
CA VAL A 87 23.32 7.36 12.35
C VAL A 87 23.48 6.82 10.92
N VAL A 88 22.65 7.30 10.01
CA VAL A 88 22.84 7.14 8.56
C VAL A 88 23.61 8.35 8.06
N THR A 89 24.70 8.14 7.32
CA THR A 89 25.46 9.22 6.69
C THR A 89 25.76 8.83 5.25
N GLY A 90 25.61 9.76 4.31
CA GLY A 90 25.84 9.48 2.91
C GLY A 90 26.71 10.50 2.21
N LYS A 91 27.06 10.19 0.97
CA LYS A 91 27.73 11.08 0.04
C LYS A 91 27.20 10.81 -1.36
N VAL A 92 26.74 11.86 -2.02
CA VAL A 92 26.30 11.84 -3.40
C VAL A 92 27.32 12.58 -4.26
N ASN A 93 27.83 11.92 -5.30
CA ASN A 93 28.69 12.51 -6.31
C ASN A 93 28.01 12.41 -7.68
N ARG A 94 27.90 13.52 -8.39
CA ARG A 94 27.43 13.51 -9.78
C ARG A 94 28.58 13.19 -10.72
N ILE A 95 28.45 12.12 -11.50
CA ILE A 95 29.41 11.67 -12.51
C ILE A 95 28.72 11.75 -13.88
N GLY A 96 28.83 12.91 -14.53
CA GLY A 96 28.12 13.20 -15.78
C GLY A 96 26.59 13.19 -15.60
N ASN A 97 25.91 12.22 -16.23
CA ASN A 97 24.46 12.01 -16.13
C ASN A 97 24.06 10.98 -15.06
N ARG A 98 25.03 10.40 -14.36
CA ARG A 98 24.79 9.42 -13.29
C ARG A 98 25.15 10.01 -11.93
N TYR A 99 24.63 9.39 -10.88
CA TYR A 99 24.99 9.64 -9.51
C TYR A 99 25.70 8.40 -8.96
N GLU A 100 26.81 8.63 -8.27
CA GLU A 100 27.39 7.66 -7.35
C GLU A 100 26.95 8.04 -5.93
N VAL A 101 26.22 7.15 -5.29
CA VAL A 101 25.69 7.35 -3.94
C VAL A 101 26.32 6.32 -3.03
N SER A 102 27.04 6.78 -2.02
CA SER A 102 27.56 5.92 -0.95
C SER A 102 26.89 6.27 0.37
N TYR A 103 26.59 5.28 1.19
CA TYR A 103 26.08 5.51 2.54
C TYR A 103 26.68 4.55 3.55
N LYS A 104 26.67 4.97 4.81
CA LYS A 104 27.10 4.24 5.99
C LYS A 104 25.99 4.32 7.04
N LEU A 105 25.64 3.18 7.62
CA LEU A 105 24.88 3.08 8.87
C LEU A 105 25.88 2.78 10.01
N ALA A 106 25.86 3.62 11.05
CA ALA A 106 26.72 3.51 12.22
C ALA A 106 25.90 3.24 13.49
N ASP A 107 26.44 2.42 14.38
CA ASP A 107 26.00 2.30 15.76
C ASP A 107 26.64 3.42 16.59
N ALA A 108 25.84 4.41 16.99
CA ALA A 108 26.33 5.57 17.73
C ALA A 108 26.69 5.21 19.18
N VAL A 109 26.01 4.21 19.76
CA VAL A 109 26.23 3.73 21.14
C VAL A 109 27.57 2.99 21.24
N ALA A 110 27.92 2.22 20.20
CA ALA A 110 29.18 1.49 20.08
C ALA A 110 30.30 2.31 19.40
N ASN A 111 30.46 3.58 19.80
CA ASN A 111 31.52 4.49 19.34
C ASN A 111 31.57 4.70 17.81
N GLY A 112 30.43 4.63 17.12
CA GLY A 112 30.34 4.85 15.67
C GLY A 112 30.78 3.65 14.82
N ASN A 113 30.75 2.44 15.41
CA ASN A 113 31.04 1.20 14.68
C ASN A 113 30.15 1.09 13.44
N THR A 114 30.73 0.65 12.33
CA THR A 114 30.02 0.53 11.05
C THR A 114 29.16 -0.73 11.06
N LEU A 115 27.84 -0.56 10.92
CA LEU A 115 26.90 -1.68 10.77
C LEU A 115 26.72 -2.09 9.30
N LEU A 116 26.76 -1.12 8.40
CA LEU A 116 26.56 -1.29 6.96
C LEU A 116 27.23 -0.15 6.19
N THR A 117 27.87 -0.47 5.06
CA THR A 117 28.34 0.52 4.08
C THR A 117 28.06 -0.03 2.68
N LYS A 118 27.48 0.80 1.81
CA LYS A 118 27.23 0.43 0.40
C LYS A 118 27.42 1.62 -0.53
N THR A 119 27.61 1.30 -1.81
CA THR A 119 27.74 2.28 -2.90
C THR A 119 26.92 1.81 -4.09
N TYR A 120 26.22 2.74 -4.73
CA TYR A 120 25.36 2.53 -5.89
C TYR A 120 25.70 3.52 -7.00
N GLN A 121 25.50 3.10 -8.24
CA GLN A 121 25.53 3.96 -9.41
C GLN A 121 24.16 3.95 -10.07
N ILE A 122 23.53 5.12 -10.16
CA ILE A 122 22.16 5.27 -10.64
C ILE A 122 22.05 6.43 -11.63
N ASN A 123 20.98 6.43 -12.42
CA ASN A 123 20.58 7.57 -13.24
C ASN A 123 19.80 8.59 -12.38
N SER A 124 19.64 9.81 -12.89
CA SER A 124 18.97 10.89 -12.16
C SER A 124 17.51 10.61 -11.79
N ASN A 125 16.80 9.80 -12.58
CA ASN A 125 15.40 9.41 -12.34
C ASN A 125 15.25 8.29 -11.30
N GLU A 126 16.34 7.72 -10.80
CA GLU A 126 16.34 6.60 -9.85
C GLU A 126 16.69 7.04 -8.41
N ILE A 127 16.95 8.34 -8.19
CA ILE A 127 17.37 8.90 -6.88
C ILE A 127 16.40 8.50 -5.78
N ARG A 128 15.11 8.72 -6.02
CA ARG A 128 14.06 8.41 -5.05
C ARG A 128 13.89 6.91 -4.81
N ALA A 129 13.92 6.11 -5.87
CA ALA A 129 13.86 4.65 -5.75
C ALA A 129 15.06 4.10 -4.94
N LEU A 130 16.25 4.66 -5.15
CA LEU A 130 17.42 4.32 -4.33
C LEU A 130 17.25 4.75 -2.87
N ALA A 131 16.68 5.93 -2.61
CA ALA A 131 16.44 6.37 -1.25
C ALA A 131 15.52 5.40 -0.49
N HIS A 132 14.42 4.96 -1.10
CA HIS A 132 13.55 3.91 -0.54
C HIS A 132 14.30 2.59 -0.32
N HIS A 133 15.16 2.20 -1.26
CA HIS A 133 15.98 1.00 -1.09
C HIS A 133 16.96 1.11 0.08
N ILE A 134 17.60 2.27 0.26
CA ILE A 134 18.46 2.54 1.43
C ILE A 134 17.64 2.45 2.72
N SER A 135 16.44 3.03 2.75
CA SER A 135 15.51 2.92 3.89
C SER A 135 15.20 1.45 4.21
N ASP A 136 14.95 0.62 3.21
CA ASP A 136 14.65 -0.81 3.40
C ASP A 136 15.83 -1.55 4.05
N GLU A 137 17.05 -1.24 3.62
CA GLU A 137 18.27 -1.85 4.16
C GLU A 137 18.58 -1.38 5.57
N VAL A 138 18.43 -0.09 5.85
CA VAL A 138 18.59 0.47 7.20
C VAL A 138 17.54 -0.13 8.14
N TYR A 139 16.28 -0.16 7.72
CA TYR A 139 15.18 -0.75 8.48
C TYR A 139 15.46 -2.22 8.79
N GLN A 140 15.84 -3.02 7.79
CA GLN A 140 16.12 -4.43 7.97
C GLN A 140 17.34 -4.66 8.85
N LYS A 141 18.39 -3.84 8.73
CA LYS A 141 19.58 -3.99 9.55
C LYS A 141 19.31 -3.73 11.03
N LEU A 142 18.44 -2.77 11.35
CA LEU A 142 18.15 -2.36 12.72
C LEU A 142 17.02 -3.14 13.37
N THR A 143 16.05 -3.63 12.58
CA THR A 143 14.86 -4.33 13.11
C THR A 143 14.88 -5.85 12.87
N GLY A 144 15.67 -6.33 11.91
CA GLY A 144 15.62 -7.71 11.43
C GLY A 144 14.47 -8.01 10.47
N GLU A 145 13.57 -7.05 10.23
CA GLU A 145 12.38 -7.21 9.38
C GLU A 145 12.58 -6.50 8.03
N ARG A 146 12.03 -7.04 6.95
CA ARG A 146 12.18 -6.42 5.62
C ARG A 146 11.31 -5.15 5.51
N GLY A 147 11.93 -4.01 5.19
CA GLY A 147 11.23 -2.74 4.94
C GLY A 147 10.30 -2.80 3.72
N ILE A 148 9.32 -1.89 3.65
CA ILE A 148 8.30 -1.83 2.59
C ILE A 148 8.42 -0.59 1.71
N PHE A 149 9.47 0.21 1.85
CA PHE A 149 9.53 1.54 1.24
C PHE A 149 9.67 1.47 -0.27
N SER A 150 10.34 0.42 -0.80
CA SER A 150 10.40 0.16 -2.25
C SER A 150 9.14 -0.50 -2.84
N THR A 151 8.07 -0.69 -2.05
CA THR A 151 6.80 -1.21 -2.56
C THR A 151 5.97 -0.11 -3.22
N ARG A 152 4.83 -0.49 -3.81
CA ARG A 152 3.90 0.43 -4.46
C ARG A 152 2.49 0.23 -3.94
N ILE A 153 1.65 1.22 -4.18
CA ILE A 153 0.21 1.13 -3.95
C ILE A 153 -0.52 1.32 -5.27
N ALA A 154 -1.62 0.59 -5.45
CA ALA A 154 -2.60 0.84 -6.49
C ALA A 154 -3.87 1.37 -5.86
N TYR A 155 -4.58 2.27 -6.54
CA TYR A 155 -5.87 2.79 -6.06
C TYR A 155 -6.69 3.32 -7.22
N ILE A 156 -7.99 3.50 -6.98
CA ILE A 156 -8.89 4.12 -7.95
C ILE A 156 -9.03 5.60 -7.60
N SER A 157 -8.64 6.48 -8.51
CA SER A 157 -8.94 7.91 -8.43
C SER A 157 -10.25 8.21 -9.16
N VAL A 158 -11.13 8.98 -8.53
CA VAL A 158 -12.43 9.40 -9.06
C VAL A 158 -12.48 10.91 -9.12
N GLN A 159 -12.46 11.44 -10.35
CA GLN A 159 -12.58 12.86 -10.62
C GLN A 159 -13.98 13.16 -11.12
N ARG A 160 -14.74 13.93 -10.34
CA ARG A 160 -16.11 14.36 -10.68
C ARG A 160 -16.09 15.83 -11.09
N THR A 161 -16.46 16.10 -12.33
CA THR A 161 -16.80 17.46 -12.80
C THR A 161 -18.29 17.52 -13.10
N PRO A 162 -18.91 18.72 -13.17
CA PRO A 162 -20.32 18.85 -13.51
C PRO A 162 -20.71 18.20 -14.84
N GLN A 163 -19.76 18.05 -15.77
CA GLN A 163 -19.99 17.51 -17.11
C GLN A 163 -19.62 16.03 -17.24
N ARG A 164 -18.66 15.51 -16.47
CA ARG A 164 -18.16 14.13 -16.61
C ARG A 164 -17.57 13.60 -15.31
N THR A 165 -17.68 12.28 -15.12
CA THR A 165 -16.89 11.55 -14.12
C THR A 165 -15.80 10.75 -14.84
N ARG A 166 -14.61 10.71 -14.26
CA ARG A 166 -13.46 9.95 -14.75
C ARG A 166 -12.92 9.06 -13.64
N TYR A 167 -12.67 7.81 -13.97
CA TYR A 167 -12.07 6.82 -13.07
C TYR A 167 -10.68 6.46 -13.61
N SER A 168 -9.67 6.50 -12.75
CA SER A 168 -8.32 6.09 -13.11
C SER A 168 -7.82 4.99 -12.18
N LEU A 169 -7.15 3.98 -12.74
CA LEU A 169 -6.33 3.06 -11.96
C LEU A 169 -4.93 3.67 -11.86
N GLU A 170 -4.60 4.17 -10.69
CA GLU A 170 -3.31 4.80 -10.41
C GLU A 170 -2.39 3.81 -9.70
N VAL A 171 -1.09 3.88 -9.99
CA VAL A 171 -0.02 3.22 -9.25
C VAL A 171 0.97 4.27 -8.77
N ALA A 172 1.29 4.26 -7.49
CA ALA A 172 2.21 5.20 -6.84
C ALA A 172 3.23 4.45 -5.97
N ASP A 173 4.29 5.14 -5.55
CA ASP A 173 5.20 4.68 -4.50
C ASP A 173 4.41 4.44 -3.19
N ALA A 174 4.95 3.63 -2.27
CA ALA A 174 4.25 3.26 -1.02
C ALA A 174 3.77 4.46 -0.18
N ASP A 175 4.44 5.60 -0.30
CA ASP A 175 4.12 6.85 0.38
C ASP A 175 3.23 7.81 -0.44
N GLY A 176 2.72 7.36 -1.59
CA GLY A 176 1.79 8.10 -2.45
C GLY A 176 2.44 9.01 -3.51
N HIS A 177 3.77 9.09 -3.57
CA HIS A 177 4.46 9.86 -4.61
C HIS A 177 4.51 9.14 -5.96
N ASN A 178 4.89 9.89 -7.00
CA ASN A 178 5.00 9.40 -8.37
C ASN A 178 3.78 8.61 -8.90
N PRO A 179 2.54 9.11 -8.72
CA PRO A 179 1.37 8.43 -9.24
C PRO A 179 1.39 8.38 -10.77
N GLN A 180 1.13 7.21 -11.32
CA GLN A 180 1.02 6.94 -12.76
C GLN A 180 -0.32 6.27 -13.07
N SER A 181 -1.05 6.82 -14.05
CA SER A 181 -2.32 6.23 -14.48
C SER A 181 -2.06 5.08 -15.45
N LEU A 182 -2.35 3.85 -15.01
CA LEU A 182 -2.31 2.66 -15.87
C LEU A 182 -3.52 2.56 -16.80
N LEU A 183 -4.67 3.05 -16.34
CA LEU A 183 -5.92 3.04 -17.08
C LEU A 183 -6.75 4.26 -16.72
N VAL A 184 -7.49 4.75 -17.72
CA VAL A 184 -8.44 5.84 -17.60
C VAL A 184 -9.75 5.39 -18.24
N SER A 185 -10.85 5.54 -17.51
CA SER A 185 -12.17 5.11 -17.96
C SER A 185 -13.24 6.17 -17.69
N PRO A 186 -14.20 6.39 -18.61
CA PRO A 186 -15.41 7.17 -18.31
C PRO A 186 -16.42 6.39 -17.45
N GLU A 187 -16.23 5.07 -17.31
CA GLU A 187 -17.07 4.18 -16.52
C GLU A 187 -16.32 3.66 -15.29
N PRO A 188 -17.05 3.25 -14.23
CA PRO A 188 -16.42 2.70 -13.03
C PRO A 188 -15.43 1.59 -13.32
N ILE A 189 -14.35 1.60 -12.54
CA ILE A 189 -13.41 0.50 -12.36
C ILE A 189 -13.24 0.30 -10.85
N MET A 190 -13.02 -0.94 -10.42
CA MET A 190 -12.97 -1.27 -8.99
C MET A 190 -12.15 -2.52 -8.70
N SER A 191 -11.87 -2.71 -7.41
CA SER A 191 -11.22 -3.89 -6.84
C SER A 191 -9.91 -4.27 -7.52
N PRO A 192 -8.92 -3.35 -7.59
CA PRO A 192 -7.60 -3.70 -8.06
C PRO A 192 -6.95 -4.74 -7.13
N SER A 193 -6.26 -5.72 -7.72
CA SER A 193 -5.51 -6.73 -6.98
C SER A 193 -4.20 -7.05 -7.70
N TRP A 194 -3.09 -6.90 -6.99
CA TRP A 194 -1.74 -7.16 -7.51
C TRP A 194 -1.49 -8.66 -7.71
N SER A 195 -0.82 -9.00 -8.80
CA SER A 195 -0.18 -10.30 -8.95
C SER A 195 0.94 -10.46 -7.92
N PRO A 196 1.25 -11.69 -7.47
CA PRO A 196 2.25 -11.92 -6.41
C PRO A 196 3.67 -11.49 -6.81
N ASN A 197 3.95 -11.35 -8.11
CA ASN A 197 5.20 -10.83 -8.64
C ASN A 197 5.20 -9.30 -8.88
N GLY A 198 4.09 -8.61 -8.61
CA GLY A 198 3.96 -7.16 -8.77
C GLY A 198 3.91 -6.64 -10.22
N LYS A 199 3.83 -7.52 -11.23
CA LYS A 199 3.90 -7.14 -12.65
C LYS A 199 2.55 -6.87 -13.30
N GLU A 200 1.47 -7.37 -12.72
CA GLU A 200 0.11 -7.21 -13.23
C GLU A 200 -0.85 -6.78 -12.11
N ILE A 201 -1.89 -6.07 -12.49
CA ILE A 201 -3.03 -5.76 -11.63
C ILE A 201 -4.28 -6.33 -12.28
N SER A 202 -5.05 -7.13 -11.54
CA SER A 202 -6.39 -7.52 -11.94
C SER A 202 -7.40 -6.49 -11.44
N TYR A 203 -8.47 -6.24 -12.18
CA TYR A 203 -9.49 -5.25 -11.81
C TYR A 203 -10.81 -5.54 -12.52
N VAL A 204 -11.89 -4.94 -12.01
CA VAL A 204 -13.22 -4.97 -12.64
C VAL A 204 -13.41 -3.70 -13.47
N SER A 205 -13.92 -3.84 -14.69
CA SER A 205 -14.30 -2.73 -15.58
C SER A 205 -15.77 -2.78 -15.95
N PHE A 206 -16.38 -1.58 -16.03
CA PHE A 206 -17.74 -1.35 -16.52
C PHE A 206 -17.77 -0.61 -17.86
N GLU A 207 -16.65 -0.49 -18.58
CA GLU A 207 -16.54 0.25 -19.87
C GLU A 207 -17.59 -0.17 -20.91
N LYS A 208 -18.02 -1.44 -20.89
CA LYS A 208 -19.08 -1.97 -21.79
C LYS A 208 -20.46 -2.02 -21.14
N LYS A 209 -20.71 -1.18 -20.11
CA LYS A 209 -21.97 -1.15 -19.34
C LYS A 209 -22.35 -2.49 -18.70
N ARG A 210 -21.36 -3.36 -18.50
CA ARG A 210 -21.45 -4.64 -17.80
C ARG A 210 -20.13 -4.90 -17.09
N ALA A 211 -20.18 -5.64 -15.98
CA ALA A 211 -18.99 -5.99 -15.22
C ALA A 211 -18.13 -7.01 -15.98
N GLN A 212 -16.84 -6.72 -16.12
CA GLN A 212 -15.84 -7.58 -16.75
C GLN A 212 -14.56 -7.57 -15.93
N ILE A 213 -13.86 -8.71 -15.86
CA ILE A 213 -12.58 -8.79 -15.17
C ILE A 213 -11.44 -8.75 -16.19
N PHE A 214 -10.44 -7.91 -15.93
CA PHE A 214 -9.24 -7.77 -16.74
C PHE A 214 -7.99 -7.93 -15.88
N THR A 215 -6.86 -8.28 -16.50
CA THR A 215 -5.52 -7.93 -16.00
C THR A 215 -4.92 -6.80 -16.83
N VAL A 216 -4.06 -5.99 -16.22
CA VAL A 216 -3.24 -4.97 -16.87
C VAL A 216 -1.79 -5.10 -16.43
N SER A 217 -0.86 -5.07 -17.37
CA SER A 217 0.58 -5.01 -17.10
C SER A 217 0.97 -3.64 -16.55
N VAL A 218 1.69 -3.62 -15.43
CA VAL A 218 2.17 -2.39 -14.79
C VAL A 218 3.24 -1.70 -15.63
N GLU A 219 4.05 -2.46 -16.36
CA GLU A 219 5.14 -1.94 -17.19
C GLU A 219 4.64 -1.43 -18.55
N SER A 220 3.79 -2.20 -19.22
CA SER A 220 3.41 -1.93 -20.62
C SER A 220 2.00 -1.33 -20.78
N GLY A 221 1.17 -1.37 -19.74
CA GLY A 221 -0.26 -1.01 -19.83
C GLY A 221 -1.09 -2.01 -20.66
N GLN A 222 -0.51 -3.12 -21.12
CA GLN A 222 -1.24 -4.12 -21.91
C GLN A 222 -2.34 -4.77 -21.07
N ARG A 223 -3.55 -4.83 -21.64
CA ARG A 223 -4.76 -5.35 -20.99
C ARG A 223 -5.15 -6.72 -21.54
N ARG A 224 -5.62 -7.60 -20.67
CA ARG A 224 -6.14 -8.91 -21.03
C ARG A 224 -7.48 -9.17 -20.37
N LEU A 225 -8.47 -9.58 -21.17
CA LEU A 225 -9.78 -9.96 -20.66
C LEU A 225 -9.70 -11.34 -19.99
N ILE A 226 -10.24 -11.48 -18.78
CA ILE A 226 -10.29 -12.74 -18.02
C ILE A 226 -11.70 -13.33 -18.04
N THR A 227 -12.73 -12.55 -17.64
CA THR A 227 -14.12 -13.01 -17.68
C THR A 227 -15.10 -11.92 -18.15
N SER A 228 -16.21 -12.36 -18.76
CA SER A 228 -17.27 -11.48 -19.31
C SER A 228 -18.63 -12.19 -19.36
N PHE A 229 -18.98 -12.93 -18.31
CA PHE A 229 -20.25 -13.66 -18.25
C PHE A 229 -21.43 -12.71 -18.00
N PRO A 230 -22.68 -13.10 -18.32
CA PRO A 230 -23.86 -12.37 -17.84
C PRO A 230 -23.88 -12.26 -16.31
N GLY A 231 -24.35 -11.12 -15.81
CA GLY A 231 -24.41 -10.83 -14.37
C GLY A 231 -23.11 -10.28 -13.80
N ILE A 232 -22.86 -10.59 -12.52
CA ILE A 232 -21.69 -10.11 -11.77
C ILE A 232 -20.45 -10.85 -12.26
N ASN A 233 -19.39 -10.07 -12.51
CA ASN A 233 -18.01 -10.53 -12.65
C ASN A 233 -17.18 -9.59 -11.78
N GLY A 234 -16.74 -10.05 -10.61
CA GLY A 234 -16.16 -9.16 -9.62
C GLY A 234 -15.11 -9.78 -8.71
N ALA A 235 -14.56 -8.93 -7.84
CA ALA A 235 -13.62 -9.24 -6.77
C ALA A 235 -12.52 -10.24 -7.16
N PRO A 236 -11.70 -9.93 -8.17
CA PRO A 236 -10.59 -10.79 -8.54
C PRO A 236 -9.51 -10.80 -7.44
N ALA A 237 -8.94 -11.98 -7.18
CA ALA A 237 -7.82 -12.14 -6.26
C ALA A 237 -6.83 -13.19 -6.79
N TRP A 238 -5.56 -12.81 -6.83
CA TRP A 238 -4.48 -13.68 -7.29
C TRP A 238 -4.17 -14.78 -6.29
N SER A 239 -3.94 -15.99 -6.80
CA SER A 239 -3.29 -17.05 -6.03
C SER A 239 -1.82 -16.69 -5.76
N PRO A 240 -1.21 -17.15 -4.65
CA PRO A 240 0.18 -16.84 -4.31
C PRO A 240 1.19 -17.33 -5.35
N ASP A 241 0.86 -18.39 -6.08
CA ASP A 241 1.68 -18.92 -7.18
C ASP A 241 1.55 -18.11 -8.49
N GLY A 242 0.61 -17.16 -8.54
CA GLY A 242 0.35 -16.31 -9.71
C GLY A 242 -0.28 -17.03 -10.90
N ARG A 243 -0.70 -18.29 -10.76
CA ARG A 243 -1.28 -19.08 -11.86
C ARG A 243 -2.79 -18.92 -11.99
N HIS A 244 -3.47 -18.54 -10.91
CA HIS A 244 -4.92 -18.49 -10.87
C HIS A 244 -5.44 -17.16 -10.36
N LEU A 245 -6.68 -16.86 -10.76
CA LEU A 245 -7.51 -15.81 -10.18
C LEU A 245 -8.75 -16.44 -9.55
N ALA A 246 -8.94 -16.25 -8.26
CA ALA A 246 -10.26 -16.40 -7.65
C ALA A 246 -11.11 -15.21 -8.09
N VAL A 247 -12.32 -15.47 -8.60
CA VAL A 247 -13.25 -14.47 -9.11
C VAL A 247 -14.67 -14.77 -8.63
N VAL A 248 -15.50 -13.73 -8.54
CA VAL A 248 -16.91 -13.86 -8.16
C VAL A 248 -17.77 -13.75 -9.41
N LEU A 249 -18.57 -14.78 -9.67
CA LEU A 249 -19.47 -14.81 -10.82
C LEU A 249 -20.90 -15.13 -10.37
N SER A 250 -21.89 -14.45 -10.97
CA SER A 250 -23.31 -14.78 -10.79
C SER A 250 -23.91 -15.46 -12.03
N LYS A 251 -23.07 -16.07 -12.88
CA LYS A 251 -23.48 -16.69 -14.15
C LYS A 251 -24.44 -17.88 -13.98
N SER A 252 -24.51 -18.44 -12.78
CA SER A 252 -25.33 -19.59 -12.41
C SER A 252 -26.42 -19.23 -11.39
N GLY A 253 -26.79 -17.95 -11.26
CA GLY A 253 -27.76 -17.47 -10.30
C GLY A 253 -27.12 -16.57 -9.24
N THR A 254 -26.97 -17.06 -8.01
CA THR A 254 -26.36 -16.28 -6.93
C THR A 254 -24.83 -16.21 -7.06
N PRO A 255 -24.18 -15.12 -6.61
CA PRO A 255 -22.72 -14.98 -6.69
C PRO A 255 -21.99 -16.11 -5.99
N LYS A 256 -21.02 -16.69 -6.70
CA LYS A 256 -20.14 -17.76 -6.22
C LYS A 256 -18.70 -17.52 -6.63
N ILE A 257 -17.80 -18.16 -5.91
CA ILE A 257 -16.36 -18.06 -6.13
C ILE A 257 -15.96 -19.14 -7.15
N TYR A 258 -15.19 -18.72 -8.15
CA TYR A 258 -14.59 -19.57 -9.16
C TYR A 258 -13.09 -19.35 -9.18
N ASN A 259 -12.31 -20.40 -9.39
CA ASN A 259 -10.88 -20.32 -9.67
C ASN A 259 -10.66 -20.37 -11.18
N VAL A 260 -9.97 -19.40 -11.76
CA VAL A 260 -9.68 -19.30 -13.19
C VAL A 260 -8.18 -19.48 -13.40
N ASP A 261 -7.75 -20.46 -14.19
CA ASP A 261 -6.37 -20.57 -14.66
C ASP A 261 -6.12 -19.47 -15.69
N ILE A 262 -5.15 -18.61 -15.41
CA ILE A 262 -4.93 -17.43 -16.24
C ILE A 262 -4.33 -17.80 -17.60
N THR A 263 -3.64 -18.92 -17.74
CA THR A 263 -2.93 -19.27 -18.98
C THR A 263 -3.91 -19.78 -20.04
N ASN A 264 -4.86 -20.63 -19.65
CA ASN A 264 -5.78 -21.28 -20.59
C ASN A 264 -7.25 -20.87 -20.42
N GLY A 265 -7.59 -20.08 -19.39
CA GLY A 265 -8.96 -19.63 -19.13
C GLY A 265 -9.90 -20.70 -18.59
N SER A 266 -9.39 -21.90 -18.29
CA SER A 266 -10.18 -22.95 -17.62
C SER A 266 -10.60 -22.49 -16.24
N MET A 267 -11.77 -22.94 -15.79
CA MET A 267 -12.33 -22.48 -14.52
C MET A 267 -13.02 -23.58 -13.73
N LYS A 268 -12.90 -23.50 -12.40
CA LYS A 268 -13.53 -24.42 -11.45
C LYS A 268 -14.36 -23.63 -10.44
N GLN A 269 -15.60 -24.03 -10.21
CA GLN A 269 -16.41 -23.46 -9.12
C GLN A 269 -15.91 -23.97 -7.76
N LEU A 270 -15.75 -23.06 -6.80
CA LEU A 270 -15.22 -23.37 -5.47
C LEU A 270 -16.28 -23.35 -4.38
N THR A 271 -17.34 -22.54 -4.52
CA THR A 271 -18.43 -22.47 -3.54
C THR A 271 -19.79 -22.76 -4.16
N PHE A 272 -20.73 -23.22 -3.34
CA PHE A 272 -22.04 -23.74 -3.75
C PHE A 272 -23.15 -23.30 -2.77
N GLY A 273 -24.42 -23.50 -3.15
CA GLY A 273 -25.60 -23.14 -2.35
C GLY A 273 -26.22 -21.80 -2.72
N ASP A 274 -27.12 -21.28 -1.88
CA ASP A 274 -27.95 -20.10 -2.23
C ASP A 274 -27.42 -18.78 -1.66
N ALA A 275 -26.51 -18.83 -0.70
CA ALA A 275 -25.93 -17.62 -0.11
C ALA A 275 -25.02 -16.86 -1.10
N ILE A 276 -24.92 -15.54 -0.96
CA ILE A 276 -23.89 -14.75 -1.65
C ILE A 276 -22.53 -15.12 -1.06
N ASP A 277 -21.59 -15.55 -1.90
CA ASP A 277 -20.18 -15.72 -1.55
C ASP A 277 -19.34 -14.79 -2.42
N THR A 278 -18.54 -13.92 -1.80
CA THR A 278 -17.82 -12.84 -2.50
C THR A 278 -16.50 -12.48 -1.81
N GLU A 279 -15.74 -11.58 -2.42
CA GLU A 279 -14.49 -11.01 -1.88
C GLU A 279 -13.45 -12.08 -1.46
N PRO A 280 -13.11 -13.04 -2.35
CA PRO A 280 -12.14 -14.08 -2.03
C PRO A 280 -10.74 -13.50 -1.83
N ARG A 281 -9.96 -14.04 -0.90
CA ARG A 281 -8.52 -13.78 -0.74
C ARG A 281 -7.79 -15.06 -0.35
N PHE A 282 -6.77 -15.45 -1.12
CA PHE A 282 -5.99 -16.64 -0.81
C PHE A 282 -5.19 -16.47 0.49
N SER A 283 -4.98 -17.57 1.20
CA SER A 283 -3.94 -17.61 2.23
C SER A 283 -2.55 -17.50 1.59
N PRO A 284 -1.57 -16.87 2.27
CA PRO A 284 -0.20 -16.76 1.77
C PRO A 284 0.44 -18.10 1.38
N ASP A 285 0.08 -19.19 2.07
CA ASP A 285 0.54 -20.55 1.78
C ASP A 285 -0.22 -21.26 0.63
N GLY A 286 -1.26 -20.63 0.07
CA GLY A 286 -2.05 -21.17 -1.03
C GLY A 286 -2.96 -22.36 -0.66
N GLN A 287 -3.13 -22.68 0.62
CA GLN A 287 -3.94 -23.84 1.06
C GLN A 287 -5.42 -23.53 1.25
N SER A 288 -5.78 -22.25 1.39
CA SER A 288 -7.15 -21.83 1.70
C SER A 288 -7.52 -20.49 1.06
N LEU A 289 -8.80 -20.16 1.13
CA LEU A 289 -9.37 -18.86 0.76
C LEU A 289 -10.18 -18.31 1.93
N LEU A 290 -9.97 -17.04 2.29
CA LEU A 290 -10.98 -16.26 3.02
C LEU A 290 -12.01 -15.73 2.03
N PHE A 291 -13.26 -15.59 2.47
CA PHE A 291 -14.30 -14.94 1.69
C PHE A 291 -15.43 -14.43 2.58
N THR A 292 -16.16 -13.44 2.08
CA THR A 292 -17.36 -12.90 2.70
C THR A 292 -18.58 -13.72 2.29
N SER A 293 -19.39 -14.16 3.25
CA SER A 293 -20.64 -14.87 2.97
C SER A 293 -21.80 -14.43 3.86
N GLY A 294 -22.98 -14.33 3.26
CA GLY A 294 -24.25 -14.05 3.95
C GLY A 294 -24.96 -15.29 4.50
N ARG A 295 -24.34 -16.48 4.43
CA ARG A 295 -25.00 -17.76 4.81
C ARG A 295 -25.44 -17.84 6.28
N GLY A 296 -24.90 -16.98 7.14
CA GLY A 296 -25.26 -16.88 8.56
C GLY A 296 -26.22 -15.73 8.89
N GLY A 297 -26.86 -15.13 7.88
CA GLY A 297 -27.70 -13.94 8.03
C GLY A 297 -26.99 -12.67 7.55
N SER A 298 -26.12 -12.09 8.39
CA SER A 298 -25.29 -10.95 7.98
C SER A 298 -23.98 -11.39 7.31
N PRO A 299 -23.33 -10.52 6.51
CA PRO A 299 -22.02 -10.80 5.94
C PRO A 299 -20.97 -11.06 7.02
N GLN A 300 -20.32 -12.21 6.91
CA GLN A 300 -19.29 -12.69 7.83
C GLN A 300 -18.16 -13.34 7.04
N ILE A 301 -16.99 -13.48 7.69
CA ILE A 301 -15.80 -14.10 7.10
C ILE A 301 -15.83 -15.61 7.30
N TYR A 302 -15.61 -16.32 6.21
CA TYR A 302 -15.47 -17.77 6.14
C TYR A 302 -14.13 -18.14 5.52
N ARG A 303 -13.63 -19.31 5.88
CA ARG A 303 -12.47 -19.96 5.28
C ARG A 303 -12.92 -21.17 4.48
N LEU A 304 -12.49 -21.27 3.24
CA LEU A 304 -12.59 -22.45 2.39
C LEU A 304 -11.23 -23.14 2.32
N SER A 305 -11.15 -24.41 2.69
CA SER A 305 -10.00 -25.27 2.44
C SER A 305 -9.98 -25.71 0.98
N LEU A 306 -8.84 -25.54 0.29
CA LEU A 306 -8.71 -25.92 -1.11
C LEU A 306 -8.43 -27.41 -1.31
N ALA A 307 -8.03 -28.13 -0.25
CA ALA A 307 -7.74 -29.56 -0.30
C ALA A 307 -9.00 -30.42 -0.37
N ASP A 308 -10.01 -30.09 0.45
CA ASP A 308 -11.22 -30.89 0.65
C ASP A 308 -12.53 -30.11 0.43
N GLY A 309 -12.46 -28.79 0.23
CA GLY A 309 -13.64 -27.94 0.05
C GLY A 309 -14.36 -27.61 1.36
N GLN A 310 -13.79 -27.92 2.52
CA GLN A 310 -14.42 -27.63 3.81
C GLN A 310 -14.55 -26.11 4.03
N ILE A 311 -15.74 -25.66 4.44
CA ILE A 311 -16.01 -24.27 4.78
C ILE A 311 -16.22 -24.10 6.28
N THR A 312 -15.50 -23.17 6.89
CA THR A 312 -15.60 -22.84 8.33
C THR A 312 -15.83 -21.34 8.52
N ARG A 313 -16.73 -20.95 9.44
CA ARG A 313 -16.92 -19.54 9.82
C ARG A 313 -15.82 -19.10 10.78
N LEU A 314 -15.25 -17.91 10.57
CA LEU A 314 -14.17 -17.37 11.42
C LEU A 314 -14.63 -16.24 12.36
N THR A 315 -15.60 -15.42 11.92
CA THR A 315 -16.01 -14.21 12.63
C THR A 315 -17.38 -14.36 13.28
N PHE A 316 -17.49 -13.97 14.54
CA PHE A 316 -18.70 -14.07 15.35
C PHE A 316 -19.06 -12.77 16.08
N GLU A 317 -18.13 -11.82 16.13
CA GLU A 317 -18.34 -10.48 16.68
C GLU A 317 -18.59 -9.46 15.57
N GLY A 318 -19.39 -8.42 15.87
CA GLY A 318 -19.83 -7.43 14.91
C GLY A 318 -21.02 -7.87 14.05
N ASN A 319 -21.79 -6.90 13.57
CA ASN A 319 -22.98 -7.15 12.78
C ASN A 319 -22.68 -7.26 11.27
N TYR A 320 -21.46 -6.96 10.83
CA TYR A 320 -21.00 -7.09 9.45
C TYR A 320 -19.46 -7.20 9.39
N ASN A 321 -18.94 -8.26 8.77
CA ASN A 321 -17.51 -8.45 8.51
C ASN A 321 -17.30 -8.83 7.04
N ALA A 322 -16.41 -8.13 6.35
CA ALA A 322 -16.18 -8.29 4.91
C ALA A 322 -14.73 -8.00 4.50
N ARG A 323 -14.39 -8.26 3.23
CA ARG A 323 -13.09 -7.90 2.61
C ARG A 323 -11.86 -8.38 3.40
N ALA A 324 -11.95 -9.55 4.02
CA ALA A 324 -10.87 -10.04 4.86
C ALA A 324 -9.66 -10.52 4.07
N SER A 325 -8.46 -10.29 4.60
CA SER A 325 -7.22 -10.89 4.11
C SER A 325 -6.32 -11.28 5.28
N TYR A 326 -5.53 -12.33 5.10
CA TYR A 326 -4.49 -12.67 6.06
C TYR A 326 -3.39 -11.61 6.06
N THR A 327 -2.78 -11.41 7.22
CA THR A 327 -1.42 -10.89 7.24
C THR A 327 -0.48 -11.88 6.53
N PRO A 328 0.54 -11.42 5.80
CA PRO A 328 1.51 -12.30 5.14
C PRO A 328 2.14 -13.37 6.06
N ASP A 329 2.33 -13.06 7.35
CA ASP A 329 2.83 -13.99 8.36
C ASP A 329 1.79 -15.00 8.90
N MET A 330 0.56 -14.94 8.39
CA MET A 330 -0.58 -15.80 8.75
C MET A 330 -1.00 -15.79 10.22
N LYS A 331 -0.61 -14.77 10.99
CA LYS A 331 -1.01 -14.67 12.41
C LYS A 331 -2.37 -14.02 12.60
N ASN A 332 -2.73 -13.07 11.75
CA ASN A 332 -3.95 -12.27 11.88
C ASN A 332 -4.74 -12.25 10.56
N ILE A 333 -6.03 -11.93 10.68
CA ILE A 333 -6.86 -11.47 9.57
C ILE A 333 -7.17 -9.98 9.80
N ILE A 334 -7.06 -9.21 8.73
CA ILE A 334 -7.51 -7.82 8.66
C ILE A 334 -8.79 -7.79 7.82
N MET A 335 -9.80 -7.05 8.27
CA MET A 335 -11.11 -7.01 7.62
C MET A 335 -11.78 -5.65 7.74
N LEU A 336 -12.76 -5.41 6.87
CA LEU A 336 -13.75 -4.38 7.10
C LEU A 336 -14.72 -4.89 8.18
N HIS A 337 -14.80 -4.20 9.30
CA HIS A 337 -15.59 -4.56 10.45
C HIS A 337 -16.63 -3.48 10.74
N ARG A 338 -17.85 -3.89 11.05
CA ARG A 338 -18.90 -3.00 11.54
C ARG A 338 -19.45 -3.47 12.86
N GLU A 339 -19.43 -2.55 13.80
CA GLU A 339 -20.21 -2.58 15.01
C GLU A 339 -21.21 -1.42 14.96
N ASP A 340 -22.47 -1.71 15.28
CA ASP A 340 -23.61 -0.82 15.07
C ASP A 340 -23.70 -0.25 13.65
N ARG A 341 -23.23 0.99 13.45
CA ARG A 341 -23.28 1.74 12.19
C ARG A 341 -21.91 2.22 11.70
N GLN A 342 -20.84 1.92 12.42
CA GLN A 342 -19.51 2.45 12.14
C GLN A 342 -18.66 1.42 11.41
N PHE A 343 -18.27 1.71 10.18
CA PHE A 343 -17.35 0.88 9.41
C PHE A 343 -15.90 1.26 9.72
N ASN A 344 -15.16 0.32 10.29
CA ASN A 344 -13.75 0.46 10.67
C ASN A 344 -12.92 -0.70 10.13
N ILE A 345 -11.61 -0.59 10.22
CA ILE A 345 -10.68 -1.69 9.93
C ILE A 345 -10.51 -2.51 11.21
N GLY A 346 -10.91 -3.76 11.16
CA GLY A 346 -10.81 -4.72 12.26
C GLY A 346 -9.65 -5.69 12.08
N LEU A 347 -9.15 -6.19 13.21
CA LEU A 347 -8.13 -7.22 13.33
C LEU A 347 -8.65 -8.37 14.20
N GLN A 348 -8.41 -9.61 13.78
CA GLN A 348 -8.64 -10.81 14.59
C GLN A 348 -7.47 -11.79 14.40
N SER A 349 -7.12 -12.58 15.41
CA SER A 349 -6.15 -13.66 15.20
C SER A 349 -6.75 -14.76 14.32
N VAL A 350 -5.91 -15.41 13.51
CA VAL A 350 -6.32 -16.55 12.67
C VAL A 350 -6.82 -17.74 13.51
N SER A 351 -6.34 -17.87 14.75
CA SER A 351 -6.83 -18.88 15.70
C SER A 351 -8.20 -18.55 16.31
N GLY A 352 -8.74 -17.35 16.05
CA GLY A 352 -9.99 -16.83 16.59
C GLY A 352 -9.76 -15.81 17.71
N GLY A 353 -10.78 -15.61 18.55
CA GLY A 353 -10.77 -14.59 19.61
C GLY A 353 -11.46 -13.29 19.21
N PRO A 354 -11.36 -12.24 20.06
CA PRO A 354 -12.09 -11.00 19.86
C PRO A 354 -11.55 -10.18 18.70
N VAL A 355 -12.41 -9.32 18.14
CA VAL A 355 -12.05 -8.36 17.11
C VAL A 355 -11.57 -7.06 17.75
N SER A 356 -10.40 -6.58 17.33
CA SER A 356 -9.87 -5.28 17.72
C SER A 356 -10.02 -4.27 16.57
N ASN A 357 -10.58 -3.10 16.84
CA ASN A 357 -10.63 -2.01 15.86
C ASN A 357 -9.26 -1.31 15.76
N LEU A 358 -8.69 -1.27 14.56
CA LEU A 358 -7.47 -0.53 14.24
C LEU A 358 -7.76 0.94 13.93
N THR A 359 -8.96 1.24 13.43
CA THR A 359 -9.40 2.59 13.05
C THR A 359 -10.74 2.92 13.69
N PHE A 360 -11.10 4.21 13.72
CA PHE A 360 -12.31 4.71 14.38
C PHE A 360 -13.01 5.82 13.57
N SER A 361 -12.83 5.88 12.25
CA SER A 361 -13.43 6.94 11.43
C SER A 361 -14.92 6.71 11.19
N GLY A 362 -15.37 5.45 11.27
CA GLY A 362 -16.73 5.04 10.98
C GLY A 362 -17.10 4.94 9.50
N ARG A 363 -16.19 5.33 8.60
CA ARG A 363 -16.36 5.35 7.14
C ARG A 363 -15.13 4.78 6.42
N ASP A 364 -14.53 3.75 7.01
CA ASP A 364 -13.36 3.08 6.43
C ASP A 364 -13.77 1.97 5.48
N GLU A 365 -12.96 1.74 4.45
CA GLU A 365 -13.25 0.76 3.41
C GLU A 365 -11.96 0.11 2.88
N SER A 366 -12.10 -1.07 2.27
CA SER A 366 -11.09 -1.68 1.40
C SER A 366 -9.69 -1.86 2.02
N PRO A 367 -9.53 -2.57 3.15
CA PRO A 367 -8.22 -2.79 3.74
C PRO A 367 -7.31 -3.63 2.84
N SER A 368 -6.02 -3.28 2.83
CA SER A 368 -4.96 -3.97 2.10
C SER A 368 -3.68 -4.01 2.95
N VAL A 369 -3.20 -5.22 3.25
CA VAL A 369 -2.08 -5.43 4.16
C VAL A 369 -0.76 -5.31 3.42
N ALA A 370 0.20 -4.57 4.01
CA ALA A 370 1.57 -4.47 3.52
C ALA A 370 2.31 -5.82 3.62
N PRO A 371 3.29 -6.08 2.74
CA PRO A 371 3.95 -7.40 2.67
C PRO A 371 4.82 -7.75 3.90
N ASN A 372 5.11 -6.78 4.78
CA ASN A 372 5.77 -7.03 6.06
C ASN A 372 4.82 -7.34 7.22
N SER A 373 3.50 -7.44 6.97
CA SER A 373 2.47 -7.69 8.01
C SER A 373 2.30 -6.58 9.07
N ARG A 374 2.90 -5.40 8.90
CA ARG A 374 2.87 -4.34 9.94
C ARG A 374 1.89 -3.21 9.67
N LEU A 375 1.59 -2.94 8.41
CA LEU A 375 0.81 -1.78 7.99
C LEU A 375 -0.41 -2.24 7.19
N VAL A 376 -1.48 -1.48 7.30
CA VAL A 376 -2.71 -1.66 6.54
C VAL A 376 -3.03 -0.35 5.83
N LEU A 377 -3.10 -0.40 4.52
CA LEU A 377 -3.63 0.67 3.67
C LEU A 377 -5.15 0.50 3.55
N TYR A 378 -5.89 1.60 3.63
CA TYR A 378 -7.34 1.61 3.52
C TYR A 378 -7.83 2.91 2.91
N ALA A 379 -9.07 2.93 2.43
CA ALA A 379 -9.75 4.15 2.02
C ALA A 379 -10.61 4.68 3.18
N THR A 380 -10.70 6.00 3.32
CA THR A 380 -11.51 6.66 4.34
C THR A 380 -11.98 8.03 3.85
N HIS A 381 -12.75 8.74 4.67
CA HIS A 381 -13.24 10.07 4.34
C HIS A 381 -12.62 11.13 5.26
N TYR A 382 -12.06 12.19 4.66
CA TYR A 382 -11.60 13.38 5.37
C TYR A 382 -12.13 14.64 4.70
N GLN A 383 -12.79 15.52 5.47
CA GLN A 383 -13.44 16.73 4.94
C GLN A 383 -14.33 16.45 3.71
N ASP A 384 -15.11 15.37 3.80
CA ASP A 384 -16.01 14.86 2.75
C ASP A 384 -15.34 14.47 1.42
N ARG A 385 -14.03 14.25 1.43
CA ARG A 385 -13.28 13.65 0.32
C ARG A 385 -12.79 12.26 0.66
N GLY A 386 -12.82 11.37 -0.33
CA GLY A 386 -12.18 10.05 -0.23
C GLY A 386 -10.66 10.22 -0.22
N VAL A 387 -10.00 9.72 0.81
CA VAL A 387 -8.54 9.76 1.00
C VAL A 387 -8.00 8.37 1.35
N LEU A 388 -6.71 8.15 1.14
CA LEU A 388 -6.05 6.92 1.61
C LEU A 388 -5.48 7.13 3.01
N GLY A 389 -5.69 6.14 3.86
CA GLY A 389 -5.10 6.03 5.19
C GLY A 389 -4.16 4.83 5.29
N ILE A 390 -3.13 4.95 6.12
CA ILE A 390 -2.30 3.85 6.57
C ILE A 390 -2.44 3.76 8.09
N VAL A 391 -2.65 2.55 8.61
CA VAL A 391 -2.65 2.27 10.04
C VAL A 391 -1.71 1.12 10.34
N SER A 392 -0.99 1.20 11.46
CA SER A 392 -0.21 0.05 11.95
C SER A 392 -1.10 -1.02 12.55
N ILE A 393 -0.63 -2.27 12.51
CA ILE A 393 -1.37 -3.42 13.03
C ILE A 393 -1.58 -3.37 14.56
N ASP A 394 -0.78 -2.57 15.27
CA ASP A 394 -0.96 -2.27 16.69
C ASP A 394 -1.82 -1.01 16.96
N GLY A 395 -2.34 -0.37 15.90
CA GLY A 395 -3.23 0.79 15.95
C GLY A 395 -2.57 2.11 16.35
N ARG A 396 -1.26 2.14 16.60
CA ARG A 396 -0.56 3.31 17.19
C ARG A 396 -0.23 4.40 16.17
N ILE A 397 0.03 4.01 14.93
CA ILE A 397 0.44 4.90 13.85
C ILE A 397 -0.73 5.03 12.90
N ARG A 398 -1.11 6.27 12.59
CA ARG A 398 -2.11 6.59 11.56
C ARG A 398 -1.61 7.70 10.68
N ILE A 399 -1.74 7.49 9.38
CA ILE A 399 -1.18 8.39 8.38
C ILE A 399 -2.24 8.60 7.32
N ARG A 400 -2.44 9.84 6.90
CA ARG A 400 -3.20 10.14 5.69
C ARG A 400 -2.22 10.46 4.57
N LEU A 401 -2.37 9.73 3.47
CA LEU A 401 -1.58 9.96 2.27
C LEU A 401 -2.10 11.21 1.54
N PRO A 402 -1.22 11.99 0.92
CA PRO A 402 -1.63 13.14 0.12
C PRO A 402 -2.44 12.71 -1.09
N ALA A 403 -3.62 13.31 -1.30
CA ALA A 403 -4.40 13.15 -2.52
C ALA A 403 -4.18 14.38 -3.43
N ARG A 404 -3.70 14.16 -4.67
CA ARG A 404 -3.48 15.26 -5.62
C ARG A 404 -4.79 15.92 -6.04
N GLU A 405 -5.74 15.13 -6.56
CA GLU A 405 -7.03 15.60 -7.05
C GLU A 405 -8.08 14.47 -7.02
N GLY A 406 -9.35 14.83 -6.77
CA GLY A 406 -10.48 13.89 -6.73
C GLY A 406 -10.53 13.03 -5.46
N ASP A 407 -11.50 12.12 -5.43
CA ASP A 407 -11.60 11.11 -4.38
C ASP A 407 -10.71 9.92 -4.72
N VAL A 408 -10.18 9.25 -3.71
CA VAL A 408 -9.46 7.98 -3.88
C VAL A 408 -10.17 6.87 -3.11
N GLN A 409 -10.20 5.68 -3.70
CA GLN A 409 -10.93 4.52 -3.16
C GLN A 409 -10.28 3.19 -3.59
N GLU A 410 -10.71 2.09 -2.99
CA GLU A 410 -10.33 0.71 -3.34
C GLU A 410 -8.80 0.49 -3.47
N PRO A 411 -7.99 0.84 -2.45
CA PRO A 411 -6.55 0.65 -2.53
C PRO A 411 -6.10 -0.81 -2.46
N ALA A 412 -4.93 -1.08 -3.03
CA ALA A 412 -4.23 -2.35 -2.95
C ALA A 412 -2.72 -2.13 -2.77
N TRP A 413 -2.14 -2.67 -1.70
CA TRP A 413 -0.70 -2.67 -1.47
C TRP A 413 -0.03 -3.74 -2.34
N SER A 414 1.06 -3.40 -3.01
CA SER A 414 1.83 -4.36 -3.80
C SER A 414 2.52 -5.40 -2.91
N PRO A 415 2.87 -6.59 -3.46
CA PRO A 415 3.90 -7.41 -2.85
C PRO A 415 5.25 -6.68 -2.81
N TYR A 416 6.26 -7.31 -2.22
CA TYR A 416 7.62 -6.87 -2.42
C TYR A 416 7.97 -6.87 -3.91
N LEU A 417 8.53 -5.76 -4.37
CA LEU A 417 9.05 -5.62 -5.74
C LEU A 417 10.52 -6.04 -5.73
N GLY A 418 10.92 -6.75 -6.78
CA GLY A 418 12.26 -7.32 -6.95
C GLY A 418 13.15 -6.49 -7.85
#